data_AF-A0AAW8AUN1-F1
#
_entry.id   AF-A0AAW8AUN1-F1
#
_cell.length_a   1.000
_cell.length_b   1.000
_cell.length_c   1.000
_cell.angle_alpha   90.00
_cell.angle_beta   90.00
_cell.angle_gamma   90.00
#
_symmetry.space_group_name_H-M   'P 1'
#
loop_
_entity.id
_entity.type
_entity.pdbx_description
1 polymer ?
#
loop_
_entity_poly.entity_id
_entity_poly.type
_entity_poly.pdbx_seq_one_letter_code
_entity_poly.pdbx_strand_id
1 'polypeptide(L)' 'MLIKINEWHIATAADGNEINVKLVPLKRKQNTMDGFIWVEVGKMIQLPTGEEFQFNLDGKSFYTGVNQLYRLC' A
#
# COMPACT_ATOMS: atom_id res chain seq x y z
N MET A 1 15.95 5.61 3.98
CA MET A 1 15.00 6.04 5.04
C MET A 1 14.01 4.90 5.25
N LEU A 2 13.70 4.52 6.49
CA LEU A 2 12.73 3.45 6.77
C LEU A 2 11.32 4.06 6.86
N ILE A 3 10.45 3.75 5.91
CA ILE A 3 9.04 4.18 5.96
C ILE A 3 8.34 3.41 7.07
N LYS A 4 7.78 4.14 8.04
CA LYS A 4 7.07 3.54 9.17
C LYS A 4 5.66 3.09 8.78
N ILE A 5 5.29 1.90 9.24
CA ILE A 5 3.95 1.34 9.01
C ILE A 5 2.97 2.02 9.97
N ASN A 6 1.72 2.17 9.55
CA ASN A 6 0.63 2.78 10.29
C ASN A 6 0.80 4.27 10.61
N GLU A 7 1.68 4.97 9.88
CA GLU A 7 1.81 6.43 9.90
C GLU A 7 1.43 7.02 8.54
N TRP A 8 1.03 8.29 8.53
CA TRP A 8 0.71 9.03 7.31
C TRP A 8 1.99 9.56 6.65
N HIS A 9 2.07 9.41 5.34
CA HIS A 9 3.18 9.80 4.47
C HIS A 9 2.65 10.54 3.24
N ILE A 10 3.55 11.22 2.53
CA ILE A 10 3.26 11.82 1.24
C ILE A 10 3.72 10.89 0.13
N ALA A 11 2.83 10.63 -0.83
CA ALA A 11 3.19 9.99 -2.09
C ALA A 11 3.06 11.00 -3.23
N THR A 12 4.00 10.96 -4.16
CA THR A 12 4.10 11.95 -5.24
C THR A 12 3.94 11.27 -6.61
N ALA A 13 3.17 11.89 -7.50
CA ALA A 13 3.05 11.51 -8.90
C ALA A 13 4.10 12.20 -9.77
N ALA A 14 4.24 11.77 -11.02
CA ALA A 14 5.26 12.29 -11.94
C ALA A 14 5.07 13.77 -12.31
N ASP A 15 3.84 14.27 -12.20
CA ASP A 15 3.48 15.68 -12.43
C ASP A 15 3.64 16.55 -11.17
N GLY A 16 4.11 15.97 -10.05
CA GLY A 16 4.26 16.66 -8.78
C GLY A 16 3.00 16.68 -7.92
N ASN A 17 1.90 16.05 -8.33
CA ASN A 17 0.73 15.90 -7.46
C ASN A 17 1.07 15.06 -6.23
N GLU A 18 0.70 15.55 -5.06
CA GLU A 18 0.95 14.90 -3.78
C GLU A 18 -0.35 14.47 -3.10
N ILE A 19 -0.33 13.28 -2.51
CA ILE A 19 -1.45 12.74 -1.73
C ILE A 19 -0.96 12.20 -0.39
N ASN A 20 -1.81 12.33 0.64
CA ASN A 20 -1.59 11.65 1.91
C ASN A 20 -1.94 10.18 1.78
N VAL A 21 -1.05 9.32 2.26
CA VAL A 21 -1.23 7.87 2.25
C VAL A 21 -0.74 7.25 3.55
N LYS A 22 -1.29 6.09 3.89
CA LYS A 22 -0.85 5.30 5.02
C LYS A 22 -0.32 3.96 4.53
N LEU A 23 0.85 3.57 5.01
CA LEU A 23 1.40 2.25 4.76
C LEU A 23 0.79 1.26 5.75
N VAL A 24 0.08 0.24 5.28
CA VAL A 24 -0.60 -0.76 6.13
C VAL A 24 -0.20 -2.19 5.76
N PRO A 25 -0.30 -3.16 6.68
CA PRO A 25 -0.03 -4.57 6.37
C PRO A 25 -0.99 -5.14 5.31
N LEU A 26 -0.46 -5.78 4.27
CA LEU A 26 -1.24 -6.60 3.36
C LEU A 26 -1.43 -7.98 3.96
N LYS A 27 -2.66 -8.32 4.34
CA LYS A 27 -3.01 -9.63 4.85
C LYS A 27 -3.71 -10.48 3.78
N ARG A 28 -3.33 -11.74 3.68
CA ARG A 28 -4.02 -12.73 2.84
C ARG A 28 -4.47 -13.92 3.66
N LYS A 29 -5.63 -14.46 3.28
CA LYS A 29 -6.16 -15.69 3.85
C LYS A 29 -5.38 -16.87 3.26
N GLN A 30 -4.83 -17.71 4.11
CA GLN A 30 -4.12 -18.93 3.73
C GLN A 30 -4.81 -20.16 4.33
N ASN A 31 -4.85 -21.24 3.53
CA ASN A 31 -5.34 -22.55 3.98
C ASN A 31 -4.32 -23.19 4.92
N THR A 32 -4.81 -23.82 5.97
CA THR A 32 -4.03 -24.66 6.89
C THR A 32 -4.75 -26.00 7.11
N MET A 33 -4.08 -26.98 7.72
CA MET A 33 -4.71 -28.26 8.07
C MET A 33 -5.91 -28.07 9.02
N ASP A 34 -5.89 -27.03 9.85
CA ASP A 34 -6.92 -26.71 10.85
C ASP A 34 -7.92 -25.65 10.36
N GLY A 35 -7.91 -25.29 9.07
CA GLY A 35 -8.84 -24.33 8.48
C GLY A 35 -8.13 -23.18 7.75
N PHE A 36 -8.29 -21.94 8.24
CA PHE A 36 -7.74 -20.77 7.58
C PHE A 36 -7.13 -19.79 8.58
N ILE A 37 -6.02 -19.17 8.20
CA ILE A 37 -5.38 -18.09 8.95
C ILE A 37 -5.19 -16.86 8.07
N TRP A 38 -5.12 -15.68 8.69
CA TRP A 38 -4.70 -14.45 8.01
C TRP A 38 -3.21 -14.23 8.24
N VAL A 39 -2.45 -14.14 7.17
CA VAL A 39 -1.00 -13.95 7.21
C VAL A 39 -0.66 -12.62 6.58
N GLU A 40 0.21 -11.85 7.25
CA GLU A 40 0.84 -10.69 6.64
C GLU A 40 1.82 -11.15 5.56
N VAL A 41 1.53 -10.78 4.31
CA VAL A 41 2.33 -11.19 3.13
C VAL A 41 3.06 -10.01 2.50
N GLY A 42 2.94 -8.82 3.07
CA GLY A 42 3.58 -7.61 2.58
C GLY A 42 2.93 -6.36 3.13
N LYS A 43 3.04 -5.29 2.36
CA LYS A 43 2.48 -3.98 2.69
C LYS A 43 1.62 -3.48 1.53
N MET A 44 0.75 -2.53 1.82
CA MET A 44 -0.10 -1.85 0.85
C MET A 44 -0.39 -0.42 1.32
N ILE A 45 -1.07 0.32 0.47
CA ILE A 45 -1.43 1.71 0.68
C ILE A 45 -2.88 1.83 1.07
N GLN A 46 -3.17 2.69 2.03
CA GLN A 46 -4.51 3.14 2.37
C GLN A 46 -4.60 4.66 2.21
N LEU A 47 -5.65 5.14 1.55
CA LEU A 47 -5.97 6.56 1.44
C LEU A 47 -6.75 7.04 2.67
N PRO A 48 -6.87 8.36 2.92
CA PRO A 48 -7.73 8.91 3.98
C PRO A 48 -9.20 8.48 3.87
N THR A 49 -9.66 8.14 2.67
CA THR A 49 -11.01 7.59 2.41
C THR A 49 -11.18 6.15 2.92
N GLY A 50 -10.10 5.46 3.25
CA GLY A 50 -10.08 4.04 3.62
C GLY A 50 -9.86 3.10 2.43
N GLU A 51 -9.85 3.62 1.20
CA GLU A 51 -9.54 2.82 0.01
C GLU A 51 -8.11 2.31 0.02
N GLU A 52 -7.91 1.13 -0.55
CA GLU A 52 -6.75 0.30 -0.33
C GLU A 52 -6.13 -0.16 -1.66
N PHE A 53 -4.84 0.08 -1.84
CA PHE A 53 -4.12 -0.14 -3.09
C PHE A 53 -2.84 -0.96 -2.86
N GLN A 54 -2.65 -2.04 -3.62
CA GLN A 54 -1.42 -2.82 -3.55
C GLN A 54 -0.27 -2.08 -4.23
N PHE A 55 0.95 -2.34 -3.75
CA PHE A 55 2.15 -1.92 -4.47
C PHE A 55 2.30 -2.66 -5.79
N ASN A 56 2.94 -1.97 -6.74
CA ASN A 56 3.57 -2.57 -7.90
C ASN A 56 4.75 -3.47 -7.46
N LEU A 57 5.27 -4.25 -8.41
CA LEU A 57 6.38 -5.18 -8.18
C LEU A 57 7.66 -4.51 -7.63
N ASP A 58 7.82 -3.19 -7.81
CA ASP A 58 8.95 -2.45 -7.27
C ASP A 58 8.85 -2.15 -5.76
N GLY A 59 7.70 -2.44 -5.14
CA GLY A 59 7.47 -2.28 -3.70
C GLY A 59 7.43 -0.83 -3.20
N LYS A 60 7.43 0.16 -4.10
CA LYS A 60 7.50 1.60 -3.76
C LYS A 60 6.52 2.47 -4.53
N SER A 61 5.88 1.95 -5.57
CA SER A 61 4.88 2.66 -6.38
C SER A 61 3.55 1.91 -6.42
N PHE A 62 2.45 2.64 -6.66
CA PHE A 62 1.10 2.09 -6.70
C PHE A 62 0.21 2.96 -7.61
N TYR A 63 -0.89 2.38 -8.11
CA TYR A 63 -1.87 3.08 -8.91
C TYR A 63 -3.16 3.31 -8.12
N THR A 64 -3.69 4.54 -8.15
CA THR A 64 -5.05 4.84 -7.63
C THR A 64 -6.12 4.73 -8.71
N GLY A 65 -5.71 4.61 -9.98
CA GLY A 65 -6.58 4.55 -11.14
C GLY A 65 -5.78 4.43 -12.44
N VAL A 66 -6.46 4.47 -13.58
CA VAL A 66 -5.83 4.41 -14.90
C VAL A 66 -4.88 5.59 -15.07
N ASN A 67 -3.61 5.31 -15.35
CA ASN A 67 -2.52 6.29 -15.51
C ASN A 67 -2.25 7.19 -14.29
N GLN A 68 -2.75 6.84 -13.10
CA GLN A 68 -2.51 7.60 -11.86
C GLN A 68 -1.46 6.89 -10.98
N LEU A 69 -0.19 6.97 -11.39
CA LEU A 69 0.93 6.36 -10.68
C LEU A 69 1.49 7.29 -9.61
N TYR A 70 1.56 6.80 -8.38
CA TYR A 70 2.18 7.47 -7.25
C TYR A 70 3.37 6.67 -6.72
N ARG A 71 4.32 7.35 -6.07
CA ARG A 71 5.50 6.75 -5.46
C ARG A 71 5.69 7.29 -4.04
N LEU A 72 6.03 6.39 -3.12
CA LEU A 72 6.53 6.74 -1.80
C LEU A 72 8.04 6.99 -1.91
N CYS A 73 8.43 8.25 -1.73
CA CYS A 73 9.82 8.72 -1.83
C CYS A 73 10.48 8.81 -0.45
#